data_AF-A0A7J7J3L0-F1
#
_entry.id   AF-A0A7J7J3L0-F1
#
_cell.length_a   1.000
_cell.length_b   1.000
_cell.length_c   1.000
_cell.angle_alpha   90.00
_cell.angle_beta   90.00
_cell.angle_gamma   90.00
#
_symmetry.space_group_name_H-M   'P 1'
#
loop_
_entity.id
_entity.type
_entity.pdbx_description
1 polymer ?
#
loop_
_entity_poly.entity_id
_entity_poly.type
_entity_poly.pdbx_seq_one_letter_code
_entity_poly.pdbx_strand_id
1 'polypeptide(L)'
;MRVVAELLDLEEEINMDQIEAPLCEAKFGASVSMFDHLPSIADKEKLDYSSENVLKDVIQMLGTKEEDVEIVGTRISKALAKNPTSWALGCLGALYWRVQGHAPNAINCLRMALMYAPEESRHIPLLSLANILHKAGSLNDALEIALAALQSSPETVVIHFSIGNMYAAQNNFEKAVEYYQSTLALQEKFEPARERLMAIMCKNLINTESDANP
;
A
#
# COMPACT_ATOMS: atom_id res chain seq x y z
N MET A 1 9.17 4.64 10.83
CA MET A 1 9.17 6.08 10.52
C MET A 1 10.54 6.73 10.67
N ARG A 2 11.27 6.56 11.81
CA ARG A 2 12.61 7.19 12.00
C ARG A 2 13.64 6.88 10.90
N VAL A 3 13.73 5.62 10.45
CA VAL A 3 14.72 5.17 9.45
C VAL A 3 14.48 5.77 8.04
N VAL A 4 13.26 6.21 7.74
CA VAL A 4 12.88 6.66 6.39
C VAL A 4 13.11 8.17 6.23
N ALA A 5 12.97 8.94 7.31
CA ALA A 5 13.28 10.37 7.33
C ALA A 5 14.79 10.65 7.11
N GLU A 6 15.67 9.70 7.43
CA GLU A 6 17.12 9.80 7.19
C GLU A 6 17.49 9.71 5.70
N LEU A 7 16.56 9.31 4.83
CA LEU A 7 16.82 9.19 3.39
C LEU A 7 16.60 10.50 2.62
N LEU A 8 15.92 11.46 3.25
CA LEU A 8 15.58 12.75 2.64
C LEU A 8 16.47 13.81 3.26
N ASP A 9 17.08 14.64 2.40
CA ASP A 9 17.76 15.85 2.85
C ASP A 9 16.68 16.86 3.25
N LEU A 10 16.48 17.07 4.56
CA LEU A 10 15.49 18.00 5.10
C LEU A 10 16.05 19.42 5.30
N GLU A 11 17.36 19.59 5.18
CA GLU A 11 18.04 20.88 5.35
C GLU A 11 18.11 21.65 4.01
N GLU A 12 18.10 20.94 2.89
CA GLU A 12 18.04 21.53 1.56
C GLU A 12 16.74 22.33 1.36
N GLU A 13 16.85 23.62 1.02
CA GLU A 13 15.70 24.41 0.59
C GLU A 13 15.29 24.02 -0.84
N ILE A 14 14.02 23.68 -1.03
CA ILE A 14 13.45 23.36 -2.34
C ILE A 14 12.76 24.61 -2.88
N ASN A 15 13.24 25.10 -4.02
CA ASN A 15 12.58 26.19 -4.74
C ASN A 15 11.32 25.66 -5.46
N MET A 16 10.23 26.42 -5.41
CA MET A 16 8.97 26.16 -6.12
C MET A 16 9.15 26.04 -7.65
N ASP A 17 10.20 26.63 -8.21
CA ASP A 17 10.52 26.49 -9.64
C ASP A 17 11.20 25.15 -9.98
N GLN A 18 11.56 24.35 -8.98
CA GLN A 18 12.26 23.07 -9.11
C GLN A 18 11.40 21.87 -8.70
N ILE A 19 10.07 22.05 -8.63
CA ILE A 19 9.17 20.95 -8.25
C ILE A 19 9.26 19.83 -9.28
N GLU A 20 9.65 18.65 -8.81
CA GLU A 20 9.79 17.45 -9.62
C GLU A 20 9.13 16.28 -8.90
N ALA A 21 8.30 15.53 -9.61
CA ALA A 21 7.69 14.32 -9.06
C ALA A 21 8.70 13.15 -9.12
N PRO A 22 8.73 12.26 -8.11
CA PRO A 22 9.67 11.15 -8.08
C PRO A 22 9.39 10.15 -9.20
N LEU A 23 10.36 9.93 -10.09
CA LEU A 23 10.27 8.93 -11.15
C LEU A 23 11.15 7.72 -10.83
N CYS A 24 10.52 6.56 -10.78
CA CYS A 24 11.20 5.30 -10.54
C CYS A 24 11.47 4.62 -11.88
N GLU A 25 12.61 4.93 -12.49
CA GLU A 25 13.02 4.31 -13.74
C GLU A 25 13.37 2.83 -13.54
N ALA A 26 12.43 1.96 -13.90
CA ALA A 26 12.67 0.52 -13.99
C ALA A 26 13.46 0.19 -15.27
N LYS A 27 14.80 0.18 -15.22
CA LYS A 27 15.66 -0.32 -16.31
C LYS A 27 15.69 -1.85 -16.39
N PHE A 28 14.56 -2.50 -16.15
CA PHE A 28 14.46 -3.95 -16.12
C PHE A 28 13.14 -4.41 -16.76
N GLY A 29 13.19 -5.56 -17.42
CA GLY A 29 12.04 -6.15 -18.12
C GLY A 29 10.98 -6.68 -17.16
N ALA A 30 9.88 -7.16 -17.73
CA ALA A 30 8.82 -7.80 -16.98
C ALA A 30 9.36 -9.02 -16.20
N SER A 31 8.91 -9.21 -14.96
CA SER A 31 9.25 -10.36 -14.12
C SER A 31 8.06 -10.87 -13.33
N VAL A 32 7.97 -12.19 -13.23
CA VAL A 32 7.03 -12.88 -12.34
C VAL A 32 7.29 -12.51 -10.88
N SER A 33 8.54 -12.29 -10.49
CA SER A 33 8.90 -11.90 -9.11
C SER A 33 8.43 -10.49 -8.71
N MET A 34 8.02 -9.68 -9.69
CA MET A 34 7.42 -8.35 -9.52
C MET A 34 5.94 -8.34 -9.91
N PHE A 35 5.35 -9.53 -10.12
CA PHE A 35 3.94 -9.73 -10.45
C PHE A 35 3.50 -9.12 -11.79
N ASP A 36 4.42 -8.96 -12.75
CA ASP A 36 4.08 -8.42 -14.08
C ASP A 36 3.14 -9.34 -14.90
N HIS A 37 2.95 -10.59 -14.48
CA HIS A 37 1.97 -11.51 -15.07
C HIS A 37 0.53 -11.20 -14.66
N LEU A 38 0.32 -10.42 -13.59
CA LEU A 38 -1.02 -10.08 -13.13
C LEU A 38 -1.68 -9.06 -14.06
N PRO A 39 -2.92 -9.30 -14.52
CA PRO A 39 -3.60 -8.41 -15.46
C PRO A 39 -3.63 -6.96 -14.99
N SER A 40 -3.91 -6.73 -13.70
CA SER A 40 -3.96 -5.38 -13.14
C SER A 40 -2.62 -4.63 -13.15
N ILE A 41 -1.49 -5.35 -13.13
CA ILE A 41 -0.14 -4.77 -13.19
C ILE A 41 0.30 -4.57 -14.64
N ALA A 42 0.02 -5.57 -15.51
CA ALA A 42 0.30 -5.50 -16.93
C ALA A 42 -0.44 -4.32 -17.59
N ASP A 43 -1.73 -4.15 -17.27
CA ASP A 43 -2.62 -3.10 -17.78
C ASP A 43 -2.81 -1.94 -16.79
N LYS A 44 -1.81 -1.65 -15.95
CA LYS A 44 -1.88 -0.63 -14.87
C LYS A 44 -2.38 0.75 -15.30
N GLU A 45 -2.19 1.14 -16.56
CA GLU A 45 -2.68 2.40 -17.14
C GLU A 45 -4.22 2.50 -17.18
N LYS A 46 -4.92 1.36 -17.11
CA LYS A 46 -6.39 1.27 -17.16
C LYS A 46 -7.03 1.12 -15.79
N LEU A 47 -6.25 1.11 -14.70
CA LEU A 47 -6.78 0.95 -13.36
C LEU A 47 -7.65 2.14 -12.98
N ASP A 48 -8.88 1.86 -12.51
CA ASP A 48 -9.75 2.86 -11.89
C ASP A 48 -9.25 3.13 -10.46
N TYR A 49 -8.33 4.08 -10.33
CA TYR A 49 -7.67 4.41 -9.08
C TYR A 49 -7.79 5.90 -8.78
N SER A 50 -8.10 6.21 -7.52
CA SER A 50 -8.30 7.58 -7.01
C SER A 50 -7.32 7.89 -5.89
N SER A 51 -7.08 9.18 -5.66
CA SER A 51 -6.18 9.66 -4.61
C SER A 51 -6.56 9.14 -3.22
N GLU A 52 -5.54 8.74 -2.45
CA GLU A 52 -5.70 8.33 -1.06
C GLU A 52 -5.40 9.51 -0.13
N ASN A 53 -6.36 10.44 0.00
CA ASN A 53 -6.19 11.66 0.81
C ASN A 53 -5.85 11.38 2.28
N VAL A 54 -6.27 10.22 2.81
CA VAL A 54 -5.92 9.77 4.18
C VAL A 54 -4.42 9.57 4.40
N LEU A 55 -3.64 9.43 3.33
CA LEU A 55 -2.18 9.29 3.38
C LEU A 55 -1.44 10.63 3.27
N LYS A 56 -2.17 11.74 3.05
CA LYS A 56 -1.57 13.07 2.89
C LYS A 56 -0.76 13.46 4.13
N ASP A 57 -1.34 13.30 5.31
CA ASP A 57 -0.63 13.62 6.56
C ASP A 57 0.60 12.72 6.76
N VAL A 58 0.50 11.45 6.34
CA VAL A 58 1.62 10.49 6.43
C VAL A 58 2.79 10.94 5.58
N ILE A 59 2.56 11.37 4.34
CA ILE A 59 3.65 11.84 3.48
C ILE A 59 4.22 13.18 3.97
N GLN A 60 3.38 14.09 4.47
CA GLN A 60 3.85 15.37 5.00
C GLN A 60 4.70 15.19 6.27
N MET A 61 4.41 14.17 7.08
CA MET A 61 5.25 13.81 8.24
C MET A 61 6.65 13.28 7.86
N LEU A 62 6.90 12.93 6.60
CA LEU A 62 8.24 12.54 6.14
C LEU A 62 9.13 13.75 5.83
N GLY A 63 8.53 14.90 5.55
CA GLY A 63 9.23 16.17 5.33
C GLY A 63 9.39 16.96 6.63
N THR A 64 9.48 18.28 6.49
CA THR A 64 9.32 19.18 7.64
C THR A 64 7.84 19.35 7.98
N LYS A 65 7.51 19.54 9.25
CA LYS A 65 6.12 19.75 9.68
C LYS A 65 5.56 20.96 8.92
N GLU A 66 4.46 20.76 8.19
CA GLU A 66 3.76 21.74 7.31
C GLU A 66 4.24 21.81 5.84
N GLU A 67 5.16 20.94 5.41
CA GLU A 67 5.62 20.92 4.02
C GLU A 67 4.55 20.37 3.05
N ASP A 68 4.46 20.96 1.85
CA ASP A 68 3.55 20.52 0.80
C ASP A 68 3.99 19.16 0.20
N VAL A 69 3.00 18.38 -0.27
CA VAL A 69 3.23 17.03 -0.81
C VAL A 69 4.20 17.06 -2.00
N GLU A 70 4.10 18.09 -2.83
CA GLU A 70 4.93 18.33 -4.00
C GLU A 70 6.41 18.57 -3.63
N ILE A 71 6.65 19.27 -2.52
CA ILE A 71 8.00 19.50 -2.01
C ILE A 71 8.58 18.19 -1.48
N VAL A 72 7.81 17.42 -0.72
CA VAL A 72 8.23 16.07 -0.28
C VAL A 72 8.50 15.17 -1.49
N GLY A 73 7.68 15.24 -2.53
CA GLY A 73 7.90 14.56 -3.81
C GLY A 73 9.22 14.92 -4.46
N THR A 74 9.58 16.19 -4.46
CA THR A 74 10.85 16.70 -5.00
C THR A 74 12.05 16.18 -4.20
N ARG A 75 11.94 16.14 -2.86
CA ARG A 75 12.97 15.53 -2.00
C ARG A 75 13.17 14.06 -2.33
N ILE A 76 12.08 13.31 -2.53
CA ILE A 76 12.13 11.90 -2.94
C ILE A 76 12.78 11.77 -4.33
N SER A 77 12.45 12.65 -5.29
CA SER A 77 13.06 12.66 -6.63
C SER A 77 14.58 12.84 -6.56
N LYS A 78 15.03 13.88 -5.84
CA LYS A 78 16.46 14.15 -5.64
C LYS A 78 17.19 13.00 -4.94
N ALA A 79 16.55 12.37 -3.94
CA ALA A 79 17.12 11.22 -3.25
C ALA A 79 17.23 10.00 -4.17
N LEU A 80 16.21 9.74 -5.01
CA LEU A 80 16.23 8.66 -6.01
C LEU A 80 17.31 8.90 -7.08
N ALA A 81 17.53 10.14 -7.50
CA ALA A 81 18.62 10.46 -8.43
C ALA A 81 20.00 10.10 -7.88
N LYS A 82 20.20 10.25 -6.55
CA LYS A 82 21.44 9.85 -5.86
C LYS A 82 21.52 8.34 -5.62
N ASN A 83 20.39 7.67 -5.39
CA ASN A 83 20.32 6.23 -5.12
C ASN A 83 19.11 5.57 -5.82
N PRO A 84 19.22 5.28 -7.13
CA PRO A 84 18.10 4.82 -7.95
C PRO A 84 17.66 3.36 -7.66
N THR A 85 18.44 2.61 -6.87
CA THR A 85 18.14 1.23 -6.48
C THR A 85 17.65 1.13 -5.04
N SER A 86 17.39 2.25 -4.36
CA SER A 86 16.88 2.25 -2.99
C SER A 86 15.42 1.81 -2.97
N TRP A 87 15.19 0.58 -2.49
CA TRP A 87 13.82 0.05 -2.36
C TRP A 87 12.96 0.88 -1.40
N ALA A 88 13.56 1.46 -0.36
CA ALA A 88 12.85 2.32 0.58
C ALA A 88 12.41 3.64 -0.07
N LEU A 89 13.27 4.26 -0.89
CA LEU A 89 12.88 5.43 -1.68
C LEU A 89 11.85 5.08 -2.76
N GLY A 90 11.90 3.88 -3.35
CA GLY A 90 10.84 3.37 -4.20
C GLY A 90 9.49 3.29 -3.47
N CYS A 91 9.46 2.78 -2.24
CA CYS A 91 8.25 2.79 -1.41
C CYS A 91 7.74 4.22 -1.11
N LEU A 92 8.64 5.18 -0.90
CA LEU A 92 8.26 6.59 -0.71
C LEU A 92 7.70 7.23 -1.98
N GLY A 93 8.34 7.00 -3.12
CA GLY A 93 7.83 7.45 -4.42
C GLY A 93 6.45 6.87 -4.68
N ALA A 94 6.24 5.60 -4.35
CA ALA A 94 4.92 4.98 -4.43
C ALA A 94 3.89 5.65 -3.50
N LEU A 95 4.25 5.96 -2.26
CA LEU A 95 3.37 6.69 -1.33
C LEU A 95 2.97 8.06 -1.90
N TYR A 96 3.92 8.80 -2.47
CA TYR A 96 3.63 10.07 -3.16
C TYR A 96 2.60 9.88 -4.27
N TRP A 97 2.81 8.92 -5.16
CA TRP A 97 1.88 8.68 -6.27
C TRP A 97 0.51 8.14 -5.83
N ARG A 98 0.43 7.43 -4.70
CA ARG A 98 -0.84 7.03 -4.08
C ARG A 98 -1.65 8.23 -3.59
N VAL A 99 -0.98 9.22 -2.99
CA VAL A 99 -1.61 10.50 -2.59
C VAL A 99 -2.04 11.30 -3.80
N GLN A 100 -1.23 11.32 -4.87
CA GLN A 100 -1.57 12.01 -6.12
C GLN A 100 -2.61 11.26 -6.99
N GLY A 101 -2.95 10.02 -6.64
CA GLY A 101 -3.91 9.21 -7.41
C GLY A 101 -3.36 8.61 -8.70
N HIS A 102 -2.04 8.58 -8.90
CA HIS A 102 -1.43 8.11 -10.15
C HIS A 102 -0.92 6.66 -10.01
N ALA A 103 -1.83 5.69 -10.16
CA ALA A 103 -1.51 4.26 -9.98
C ALA A 103 -0.31 3.75 -10.81
N PRO A 104 -0.15 4.10 -12.10
CA PRO A 104 0.96 3.56 -12.90
C PRO A 104 2.35 3.87 -12.34
N ASN A 105 2.58 5.13 -11.94
CA ASN A 105 3.84 5.54 -11.33
C ASN A 105 4.03 4.94 -9.93
N ALA A 106 2.95 4.80 -9.14
CA ALA A 106 3.02 4.11 -7.86
C ALA A 106 3.46 2.65 -8.04
N ILE A 107 2.87 1.95 -9.00
CA ILE A 107 3.21 0.55 -9.33
C ILE A 107 4.64 0.46 -9.85
N ASN A 108 5.10 1.35 -10.73
CA ASN A 108 6.48 1.35 -11.22
C ASN A 108 7.49 1.51 -10.08
N CYS A 109 7.22 2.41 -9.13
CA CYS A 109 8.04 2.57 -7.94
C CYS A 109 8.07 1.33 -7.05
N LEU A 110 6.93 0.63 -6.88
CA LEU A 110 6.87 -0.60 -6.10
C LEU A 110 7.52 -1.79 -6.82
N ARG A 111 7.43 -1.88 -8.15
CA ARG A 111 8.16 -2.87 -8.95
C ARG A 111 9.67 -2.72 -8.74
N MET A 112 10.16 -1.49 -8.82
CA MET A 112 11.57 -1.18 -8.53
C MET A 112 11.93 -1.51 -7.06
N ALA A 113 11.08 -1.18 -6.10
CA ALA A 113 11.29 -1.57 -4.72
C ALA A 113 11.34 -3.10 -4.52
N LEU A 114 10.46 -3.86 -5.16
CA LEU A 114 10.43 -5.33 -5.08
C LEU A 114 11.68 -6.00 -5.67
N MET A 115 12.31 -5.36 -6.66
CA MET A 115 13.53 -5.87 -7.26
C MET A 115 14.72 -5.78 -6.29
N TYR A 116 14.83 -4.68 -5.54
CA TYR A 116 15.99 -4.39 -4.70
C TYR A 116 15.75 -4.62 -3.20
N ALA A 117 14.52 -4.89 -2.77
CA ALA A 117 14.22 -5.16 -1.37
C ALA A 117 14.85 -6.48 -0.90
N PRO A 118 15.56 -6.46 0.25
CA PRO A 118 15.95 -7.68 0.96
C PRO A 118 14.73 -8.54 1.28
N GLU A 119 14.92 -9.86 1.35
CA GLU A 119 13.84 -10.84 1.53
C GLU A 119 12.97 -10.52 2.75
N GLU A 120 13.59 -10.15 3.87
CA GLU A 120 12.94 -9.78 5.12
C GLU A 120 12.09 -8.50 5.02
N SER A 121 12.36 -7.64 4.03
CA SER A 121 11.67 -6.36 3.81
C SER A 121 10.69 -6.40 2.64
N ARG A 122 10.63 -7.49 1.85
CA ARG A 122 9.77 -7.61 0.66
C ARG A 122 8.29 -7.42 0.97
N HIS A 123 7.84 -7.79 2.16
CA HIS A 123 6.45 -7.60 2.60
C HIS A 123 5.98 -6.13 2.55
N ILE A 124 6.88 -5.14 2.68
CA ILE A 124 6.54 -3.72 2.67
C ILE A 124 6.04 -3.25 1.29
N PRO A 125 6.83 -3.36 0.20
CA PRO A 125 6.35 -3.00 -1.13
C PRO A 125 5.22 -3.92 -1.62
N LEU A 126 5.20 -5.21 -1.25
CA LEU A 126 4.10 -6.12 -1.58
C LEU A 126 2.77 -5.64 -1.00
N LEU A 127 2.75 -5.29 0.29
CA LEU A 127 1.54 -4.81 0.95
C LEU A 127 1.05 -3.48 0.34
N SER A 128 1.97 -2.57 0.01
CA SER A 128 1.61 -1.31 -0.66
C SER A 128 1.01 -1.57 -2.05
N LEU A 129 1.57 -2.51 -2.81
CA LEU A 129 1.09 -2.87 -4.14
C LEU A 129 -0.30 -3.52 -4.06
N ALA A 130 -0.50 -4.44 -3.13
CA ALA A 130 -1.80 -5.05 -2.87
C ALA A 130 -2.86 -4.01 -2.48
N ASN A 131 -2.51 -3.01 -1.65
CA ASN A 131 -3.44 -1.94 -1.27
C ASN A 131 -3.86 -1.06 -2.46
N ILE A 132 -2.95 -0.78 -3.41
CA ILE A 132 -3.28 -0.06 -4.65
C ILE A 132 -4.31 -0.85 -5.45
N LEU A 133 -4.07 -2.15 -5.65
CA LEU A 133 -4.96 -3.02 -6.42
C LEU A 133 -6.32 -3.21 -5.74
N HIS A 134 -6.32 -3.32 -4.40
CA HIS A 134 -7.55 -3.38 -3.60
C HIS A 134 -8.39 -2.10 -3.78
N LYS A 135 -7.74 -0.93 -3.69
CA LYS A 135 -8.39 0.37 -3.93
C LYS A 135 -8.93 0.49 -5.36
N ALA A 136 -8.24 -0.10 -6.33
CA ALA A 136 -8.67 -0.15 -7.73
C ALA A 136 -9.70 -1.25 -8.05
N GLY A 137 -10.20 -1.98 -7.04
CA GLY A 137 -11.19 -3.05 -7.22
C GLY A 137 -10.65 -4.33 -7.86
N SER A 138 -9.33 -4.43 -8.10
CA SER A 138 -8.66 -5.63 -8.63
C SER A 138 -8.42 -6.65 -7.52
N LEU A 139 -9.50 -7.15 -6.93
CA LEU A 139 -9.47 -7.87 -5.64
C LEU A 139 -8.69 -9.21 -5.69
N ASN A 140 -8.77 -9.95 -6.80
CA ASN A 140 -8.06 -11.22 -6.93
C ASN A 140 -6.54 -11.02 -6.96
N ASP A 141 -6.07 -10.12 -7.83
CA ASP A 141 -4.66 -9.76 -7.94
C ASP A 141 -4.13 -9.14 -6.63
N ALA A 142 -4.95 -8.31 -5.97
CA ALA A 142 -4.61 -7.76 -4.66
C ALA A 142 -4.37 -8.86 -3.60
N LEU A 143 -5.25 -9.87 -3.54
CA LEU A 143 -5.10 -11.00 -2.62
C LEU A 143 -3.87 -11.85 -2.93
N GLU A 144 -3.56 -12.12 -4.21
CA GLU A 144 -2.37 -12.88 -4.59
C GLU A 144 -1.09 -12.21 -4.06
N ILE A 145 -0.98 -10.89 -4.22
CA ILE A 145 0.16 -10.12 -3.74
C ILE A 145 0.16 -10.02 -2.20
N ALA A 146 -0.99 -9.81 -1.57
CA ALA A 146 -1.08 -9.73 -0.11
C ALA A 146 -0.72 -11.06 0.57
N LEU A 147 -1.09 -12.19 -0.02
CA LEU A 147 -0.69 -13.52 0.46
C LEU A 147 0.82 -13.75 0.31
N ALA A 148 1.43 -13.24 -0.76
CA ALA A 148 2.90 -13.24 -0.87
C ALA A 148 3.57 -12.34 0.20
N ALA A 149 2.95 -11.22 0.55
CA ALA A 149 3.42 -10.37 1.66
C ALA A 149 3.36 -11.14 3.00
N LEU A 150 2.27 -11.87 3.23
CA LEU A 150 2.09 -12.70 4.41
C LEU A 150 3.13 -13.82 4.51
N GLN A 151 3.48 -14.46 3.38
CA GLN A 151 4.54 -15.48 3.36
C GLN A 151 5.91 -14.89 3.76
N SER A 152 6.21 -13.66 3.31
CA SER A 152 7.46 -12.97 3.66
C SER A 152 7.49 -12.46 5.10
N SER A 153 6.34 -12.12 5.69
CA SER A 153 6.27 -11.65 7.08
C SER A 153 4.98 -12.08 7.79
N PRO A 154 4.92 -13.34 8.29
CA PRO A 154 3.69 -13.97 8.79
C PRO A 154 3.07 -13.31 10.01
N GLU A 155 3.86 -12.60 10.82
CA GLU A 155 3.41 -11.99 12.08
C GLU A 155 3.13 -10.49 11.97
N THR A 156 3.16 -9.94 10.75
CA THR A 156 2.87 -8.51 10.56
C THR A 156 1.37 -8.23 10.64
N VAL A 157 0.94 -7.63 11.74
CA VAL A 157 -0.46 -7.27 12.06
C VAL A 157 -1.18 -6.60 10.89
N VAL A 158 -0.55 -5.61 10.24
CA VAL A 158 -1.19 -4.85 9.16
C VAL A 158 -1.45 -5.70 7.91
N ILE A 159 -0.68 -6.76 7.66
CA ILE A 159 -0.89 -7.66 6.52
C ILE A 159 -2.18 -8.48 6.74
N HIS A 160 -2.35 -9.04 7.95
CA HIS A 160 -3.58 -9.76 8.31
C HIS A 160 -4.81 -8.87 8.17
N PHE A 161 -4.73 -7.64 8.69
CA PHE A 161 -5.83 -6.69 8.57
C PHE A 161 -6.16 -6.33 7.12
N SER A 162 -5.14 -6.08 6.29
CA SER A 162 -5.33 -5.80 4.86
C SER A 162 -5.98 -6.97 4.11
N ILE A 163 -5.54 -8.21 4.37
CA ILE A 163 -6.16 -9.41 3.76
C ILE A 163 -7.62 -9.56 4.20
N GLY A 164 -7.93 -9.31 5.48
CA GLY A 164 -9.30 -9.30 5.98
C GLY A 164 -10.18 -8.27 5.25
N ASN A 165 -9.67 -7.05 5.03
CA ASN A 165 -10.36 -6.02 4.26
C ASN A 165 -10.59 -6.43 2.80
N MET A 166 -9.60 -7.07 2.16
CA MET A 166 -9.72 -7.55 0.77
C MET A 166 -10.77 -8.66 0.64
N TYR A 167 -10.82 -9.63 1.56
CA TYR A 167 -11.88 -10.63 1.57
C TYR A 167 -13.26 -10.03 1.85
N ALA A 168 -13.35 -9.05 2.76
CA ALA A 168 -14.60 -8.34 3.01
C ALA A 168 -15.08 -7.59 1.75
N ALA A 169 -14.17 -6.97 0.98
CA ALA A 169 -14.49 -6.34 -0.30
C ALA A 169 -14.97 -7.35 -1.36
N GLN A 170 -14.52 -8.60 -1.29
CA GLN A 170 -15.03 -9.71 -2.11
C GLN A 170 -16.37 -10.29 -1.60
N ASN A 171 -16.95 -9.74 -0.53
CA ASN A 171 -18.09 -10.30 0.21
C ASN A 171 -17.84 -11.71 0.78
N ASN A 172 -16.58 -12.14 0.91
CA ASN A 172 -16.21 -13.37 1.60
C ASN A 172 -16.02 -13.07 3.09
N PHE A 173 -17.14 -12.96 3.81
CA PHE A 173 -17.13 -12.54 5.21
C PHE A 173 -16.56 -13.61 6.13
N GLU A 174 -16.66 -14.88 5.75
CA GLU A 174 -16.10 -16.01 6.50
C GLU A 174 -14.58 -15.86 6.61
N LYS A 175 -13.88 -15.71 5.48
CA LYS A 175 -12.43 -15.49 5.49
C LYS A 175 -12.04 -14.13 6.08
N ALA A 176 -12.86 -13.10 5.87
CA ALA A 176 -12.59 -11.79 6.49
C ALA A 176 -12.56 -11.90 8.02
N VAL A 177 -13.51 -12.63 8.61
CA VAL A 177 -13.56 -12.88 10.06
C VAL A 177 -12.30 -13.61 10.55
N GLU A 178 -11.86 -14.66 9.84
CA GLU A 178 -10.63 -15.39 10.19
C GLU A 178 -9.41 -14.46 10.28
N TYR A 179 -9.20 -13.60 9.27
CA TYR A 179 -8.06 -12.68 9.24
C TYR A 179 -8.18 -11.52 10.24
N TYR A 180 -9.39 -11.02 10.52
CA TYR A 180 -9.58 -10.05 11.59
C TYR A 180 -9.34 -10.67 12.97
N GLN A 181 -9.76 -11.91 13.21
CA GLN A 181 -9.42 -12.64 14.44
C GLN A 181 -7.91 -12.87 14.55
N SER A 182 -7.24 -13.22 13.45
CA SER A 182 -5.78 -13.32 13.43
C SER A 182 -5.08 -11.99 13.75
N THR A 183 -5.61 -10.88 13.22
CA THR A 183 -5.15 -9.53 13.57
C THR A 183 -5.23 -9.27 15.09
N LEU A 184 -6.35 -9.67 15.72
CA LEU A 184 -6.54 -9.52 17.17
C LEU A 184 -5.73 -10.52 18.00
N ALA A 185 -5.39 -11.68 17.45
CA ALA A 185 -4.49 -12.62 18.10
C ALA A 185 -3.05 -12.07 18.18
N LEU A 186 -2.60 -11.36 17.14
CA LEU A 186 -1.30 -10.70 17.11
C LEU A 186 -1.28 -9.38 17.89
N GLN A 187 -2.38 -8.61 17.84
CA GLN A 187 -2.54 -7.35 18.55
C GLN A 187 -3.96 -7.20 19.09
N GLU A 188 -4.15 -7.61 20.35
CA GLU A 188 -5.46 -7.68 21.02
C GLU A 188 -6.25 -6.36 20.99
N LYS A 189 -5.55 -5.22 21.08
CA LYS A 189 -6.12 -3.87 21.13
C LYS A 189 -6.15 -3.17 19.76
N PHE A 190 -6.15 -3.93 18.67
CA PHE A 190 -6.25 -3.37 17.32
C PHE A 190 -7.72 -3.02 16.99
N GLU A 191 -8.16 -1.84 17.44
CA GLU A 191 -9.54 -1.38 17.31
C GLU A 191 -10.13 -1.47 15.88
N PRO A 192 -9.40 -1.15 14.78
CA PRO A 192 -9.97 -1.27 13.45
C PRO A 192 -10.45 -2.69 13.10
N ALA A 193 -9.79 -3.74 13.60
CA ALA A 193 -10.24 -5.12 13.37
C ALA A 193 -11.49 -5.46 14.19
N ARG A 194 -11.61 -4.93 15.43
CA ARG A 194 -12.81 -5.11 16.26
C ARG A 194 -14.03 -4.47 15.61
N GLU A 195 -13.87 -3.26 15.10
CA GLU A 195 -14.94 -2.54 14.38
C GLU A 195 -15.40 -3.31 13.15
N ARG A 196 -14.47 -3.85 12.35
CA ARG A 196 -14.81 -4.67 11.17
C ARG A 196 -15.57 -5.95 11.53
N LEU A 197 -15.13 -6.65 12.58
CA LEU A 197 -15.82 -7.85 13.08
C LEU A 197 -17.23 -7.53 13.55
N MET A 198 -17.40 -6.46 14.33
CA MET A 198 -18.70 -6.01 14.81
C MET A 198 -19.64 -5.68 13.64
N ALA A 199 -19.16 -4.97 12.62
CA ALA A 199 -19.95 -4.63 11.44
C ALA A 199 -20.44 -5.88 10.68
N ILE A 200 -19.58 -6.90 10.52
CA ILE A 200 -19.96 -8.17 9.90
C ILE A 200 -21.01 -8.92 10.73
N MET A 201 -20.82 -9.00 12.05
CA MET A 201 -21.78 -9.66 12.94
C MET A 201 -23.15 -8.99 12.91
N CYS A 202 -23.21 -7.64 12.96
CA CYS A 202 -24.46 -6.90 12.84
C CYS A 202 -25.18 -7.20 11.51
N LYS A 203 -24.45 -7.24 10.40
CA LYS A 203 -25.03 -7.58 9.08
C LYS A 203 -25.64 -8.98 9.07
N ASN A 204 -24.96 -9.96 9.66
CA ASN A 204 -25.45 -11.34 9.70
C ASN A 204 -26.73 -11.47 10.55
N LEU A 205 -26.80 -10.76 11.69
CA LEU A 205 -28.00 -10.76 12.54
C LEU A 205 -29.22 -10.19 11.80
N ILE A 206 -29.05 -9.07 11.09
CA ILE A 206 -30.13 -8.45 10.29
C ILE A 206 -30.66 -9.42 9.23
N ASN A 207 -29.76 -10.11 8.52
CA ASN A 207 -30.16 -11.08 7.50
C ASN A 207 -30.93 -12.28 8.10
N THR A 208 -30.53 -12.75 9.28
CA THR A 208 -31.24 -13.85 9.95
C THR A 208 -32.64 -13.45 10.44
N GLU A 209 -32.85 -12.18 10.81
CA GLU A 209 -34.17 -11.67 11.20
C GLU A 209 -35.08 -11.43 9.99
N SER A 210 -34.54 -11.00 8.84
CA SER A 210 -35.33 -10.85 7.60
C SER A 210 -35.80 -12.18 7.02
N ASP A 211 -34.98 -13.23 7.13
CA ASP A 211 -35.32 -14.56 6.63
C ASP A 211 -36.29 -15.33 7.56
N ALA A 212 -36.43 -14.87 8.81
CA ALA A 212 -37.30 -15.47 9.83
C ALA A 212 -38.73 -14.91 9.85
N ASN A 213 -39.06 -13.89 9.02
CA ASN A 213 -40.37 -13.25 9.00
C ASN A 213 -40.97 -13.25 7.57
N PRO A 214 -41.60 -14.37 7.13
CA PRO A 214 -42.25 -14.49 5.82
C PRO A 214 -43.57 -13.71 5.70
#